data_AF-A0A931XLG8-F1
#
_entry.id   AF-A0A931XLG8-F1
#
_cell.length_a   1.000
_cell.length_b   1.000
_cell.length_c   1.000
_cell.angle_alpha   90.00
_cell.angle_beta   90.00
_cell.angle_gamma   90.00
#
_symmetry.space_group_name_H-M   'P 1'
#
loop_
_entity.id
_entity.type
_entity.pdbx_description
1 polymer ?
#
loop_
_entity_poly.entity_id
_entity_poly.type
_entity_poly.pdbx_seq_one_letter_code
_entity_poly.pdbx_strand_id
1 'polypeptide(L)'
;MAYDLHIVRTKNWLEASTSPITKSDVDALIASDPELEWSTTDYVDMSDDNGAVTRYWMIAWRGHPCFWWYRDEIRCSGPNDAQQLKLTQMARALKAFAVGDDGEIYDADGGGPRQPTASFGERVAGWFARLRPQHQRVIAHEPLPFGVGDRVRDPWGNEHTVISIDPKAAHGMGVVRTRGDDGTEHALAMIAHGLESVAKR
;
A
#
# COMPACT_ATOMS: atom_id res chain seq x y z
N MET A 1 9.00 -7.09 -2.00
CA MET A 1 7.71 -6.37 -2.13
C MET A 1 6.68 -7.44 -2.39
N ALA A 2 5.69 -7.60 -1.50
CA ALA A 2 4.58 -8.52 -1.75
C ALA A 2 3.60 -7.83 -2.71
N TYR A 3 3.07 -8.58 -3.67
CA TYR A 3 1.98 -8.14 -4.53
C TYR A 3 0.67 -8.66 -3.96
N ASP A 4 -0.41 -7.92 -4.14
CA ASP A 4 -1.72 -8.34 -3.66
C ASP A 4 -2.64 -8.73 -4.81
N LEU A 5 -3.53 -9.68 -4.53
CA LEU A 5 -4.60 -10.08 -5.43
C LEU A 5 -5.94 -9.75 -4.80
N HIS A 6 -6.82 -9.18 -5.63
CA HIS A 6 -8.14 -8.70 -5.29
C HIS A 6 -9.19 -9.49 -6.09
N ILE A 7 -10.19 -10.04 -5.41
CA ILE A 7 -11.40 -10.54 -6.06
C ILE A 7 -12.42 -9.42 -6.05
N VAL A 8 -12.81 -8.95 -7.23
CA VAL A 8 -13.72 -7.81 -7.44
C VAL A 8 -14.66 -8.08 -8.62
N ARG A 9 -15.88 -7.54 -8.60
CA ARG A 9 -16.82 -7.70 -9.74
C ARG A 9 -16.57 -6.71 -10.88
N THR A 10 -15.73 -5.71 -10.65
CA THR A 10 -15.28 -4.73 -11.63
C THR A 10 -13.95 -5.12 -12.25
N LYS A 11 -13.62 -4.57 -13.42
CA LYS A 11 -12.28 -4.79 -14.04
C LYS A 11 -11.16 -4.05 -13.31
N ASN A 12 -11.51 -2.95 -12.65
CA ASN A 12 -10.61 -2.16 -11.84
C ASN A 12 -11.01 -2.33 -10.37
N TRP A 13 -10.07 -2.79 -9.53
CA TRP A 13 -10.34 -3.06 -8.12
C TRP A 13 -10.67 -1.77 -7.34
N LEU A 14 -10.17 -0.61 -7.79
CA LEU A 14 -10.51 0.70 -7.20
C LEU A 14 -12.00 1.07 -7.34
N GLU A 15 -12.72 0.40 -8.24
CA GLU A 15 -14.14 0.63 -8.51
C GLU A 15 -15.05 -0.44 -7.87
N ALA A 16 -14.51 -1.32 -7.01
CA ALA A 16 -15.25 -2.44 -6.41
C ALA A 16 -16.58 -2.00 -5.76
N SER A 17 -16.61 -0.81 -5.18
CA SER A 17 -17.78 -0.25 -4.50
C SER A 17 -19.00 -0.05 -5.40
N THR A 18 -18.79 0.02 -6.72
CA THR A 18 -19.88 0.13 -7.71
C THR A 18 -20.64 -1.20 -7.91
N SER A 19 -19.98 -2.33 -7.63
CA SER A 19 -20.57 -3.67 -7.68
C SER A 19 -19.97 -4.53 -6.56
N PRO A 20 -20.33 -4.28 -5.29
CA PRO A 20 -19.63 -4.85 -4.16
C PRO A 20 -19.84 -6.36 -4.04
N ILE A 21 -18.82 -7.06 -3.57
CA ILE A 21 -18.97 -8.41 -3.00
C ILE A 21 -19.48 -8.24 -1.58
N THR A 22 -20.72 -8.65 -1.35
CA THR A 22 -21.38 -8.49 -0.05
C THR A 22 -20.99 -9.61 0.91
N LYS A 23 -21.22 -9.41 2.21
CA LYS A 23 -21.03 -10.48 3.20
C LYS A 23 -21.82 -11.75 2.83
N SER A 24 -23.05 -11.58 2.36
CA SER A 24 -23.91 -12.71 1.96
C SER A 24 -23.32 -13.49 0.79
N ASP A 25 -22.63 -12.81 -0.14
CA ASP A 25 -21.92 -13.47 -1.23
C ASP A 25 -20.77 -14.33 -0.68
N VAL A 26 -19.99 -13.80 0.27
CA VAL A 26 -18.87 -14.52 0.89
C VAL A 26 -19.34 -15.69 1.76
N ASP A 27 -20.41 -15.51 2.53
CA ASP A 27 -21.02 -16.57 3.33
C ASP A 27 -21.52 -17.72 2.42
N ALA A 28 -22.16 -17.38 1.30
CA ALA A 28 -22.59 -18.36 0.31
C ALA A 28 -21.41 -19.08 -0.36
N LEU A 29 -20.33 -18.35 -0.67
CA LEU A 29 -19.10 -18.94 -1.19
C LEU A 29 -18.51 -19.95 -0.22
N ILE A 30 -18.32 -19.56 1.04
CA ILE A 30 -17.77 -20.43 2.10
C ILE A 30 -18.68 -21.64 2.33
N ALA A 31 -20.00 -21.46 2.37
CA ALA A 31 -20.93 -22.58 2.52
C ALA A 31 -20.89 -23.57 1.33
N SER A 32 -20.53 -23.10 0.13
CA SER A 32 -20.47 -23.93 -1.07
C SER A 32 -19.14 -24.67 -1.27
N ASP A 33 -18.07 -24.24 -0.59
CA ASP A 33 -16.71 -24.74 -0.77
C ASP A 33 -16.18 -25.34 0.54
N PRO A 34 -16.12 -26.67 0.68
CA PRO A 34 -15.74 -27.33 1.92
C PRO A 34 -14.28 -27.11 2.32
N GLU A 35 -13.45 -26.53 1.45
CA GLU A 35 -12.08 -26.17 1.81
C GLU A 35 -11.99 -24.77 2.45
N LEU A 36 -13.07 -23.99 2.42
CA LEU A 36 -13.12 -22.64 2.97
C LEU A 36 -13.89 -22.61 4.29
N GLU A 37 -13.41 -21.81 5.23
CA GLU A 37 -14.11 -21.53 6.48
C GLU A 37 -13.79 -20.12 6.98
N TRP A 38 -14.67 -19.53 7.77
CA TRP A 38 -14.31 -18.32 8.52
C TRP A 38 -13.32 -18.70 9.63
N SER A 39 -12.19 -18.00 9.71
CA SER A 39 -11.29 -18.16 10.86
C SER A 39 -11.99 -17.65 12.13
N THR A 40 -11.78 -18.38 13.22
CA THR A 40 -12.31 -18.06 14.55
C THR A 40 -11.25 -17.40 15.45
N THR A 41 -10.00 -17.36 15.00
CA THR A 41 -8.84 -16.85 15.74
C THR A 41 -8.14 -15.69 15.05
N ASP A 42 -8.19 -15.65 13.71
CA ASP A 42 -7.40 -14.74 12.89
C ASP A 42 -8.27 -13.64 12.32
N TYR A 43 -7.86 -12.41 12.57
CA TYR A 43 -8.60 -11.22 12.17
C TYR A 43 -7.65 -10.05 11.88
N VAL A 44 -8.18 -9.06 11.18
CA VAL A 44 -7.56 -7.76 10.95
C VAL A 44 -8.43 -6.70 11.58
N ASP A 45 -7.82 -5.88 12.42
CA ASP A 45 -8.46 -4.70 12.99
C ASP A 45 -8.12 -3.49 12.09
N MET A 46 -9.16 -2.83 11.56
CA MET A 46 -9.02 -1.64 10.73
C MET A 46 -9.65 -0.45 11.45
N SER A 47 -8.89 0.63 11.59
CA SER A 47 -9.41 1.90 12.11
C SER A 47 -10.03 2.72 10.99
N ASP A 48 -11.19 3.31 11.23
CA ASP A 48 -11.75 4.34 10.35
C ASP A 48 -11.16 5.73 10.66
N ASP A 49 -11.56 6.73 9.86
CA ASP A 49 -11.09 8.12 10.02
C ASP A 49 -11.52 8.76 11.36
N ASN A 50 -12.49 8.17 12.05
CA ASN A 50 -12.97 8.59 13.37
C ASN A 50 -12.26 7.84 14.52
N GLY A 51 -11.32 6.94 14.19
CA GLY A 51 -10.61 6.10 15.16
C GLY A 51 -11.44 4.91 15.67
N ALA A 52 -12.61 4.63 15.07
CA ALA A 52 -13.37 3.43 15.40
C ALA A 52 -12.71 2.20 14.78
N VAL A 53 -12.44 1.18 15.59
CA VAL A 53 -11.81 -0.07 15.16
C VAL A 53 -12.88 -1.08 14.78
N THR A 54 -12.85 -1.55 13.52
CA THR A 54 -13.70 -2.64 13.03
C THR A 54 -12.85 -3.88 12.79
N ARG A 55 -13.30 -5.01 13.35
CA ARG A 55 -12.64 -6.31 13.22
C ARG A 55 -13.18 -7.09 12.01
N TYR A 56 -12.29 -7.53 11.15
CA TYR A 56 -12.58 -8.36 9.99
C TYR A 56 -11.95 -9.73 10.17
N TRP A 57 -12.78 -10.78 10.22
CA TRP A 57 -12.30 -12.15 10.31
C TRP A 57 -11.71 -12.61 8.98
N MET A 58 -10.61 -13.35 9.04
CA MET A 58 -10.00 -13.94 7.86
C MET A 58 -10.82 -15.14 7.38
N ILE A 59 -10.69 -15.46 6.10
CA ILE A 59 -11.17 -16.71 5.49
C ILE A 59 -9.97 -17.65 5.46
N ALA A 60 -10.14 -18.80 6.11
CA ALA A 60 -9.16 -19.88 6.07
C ALA A 60 -9.43 -20.78 4.86
N TRP A 61 -8.35 -21.21 4.21
CA TRP A 61 -8.37 -22.22 3.18
C TRP A 61 -7.55 -23.42 3.65
N ARG A 62 -8.18 -24.59 3.72
CA ARG A 62 -7.57 -25.82 4.27
C ARG A 62 -6.99 -25.60 5.67
N GLY A 63 -7.72 -24.85 6.51
CA GLY A 63 -7.32 -24.53 7.88
C GLY A 63 -6.24 -23.44 8.02
N HIS A 64 -5.80 -22.82 6.92
CA HIS A 64 -4.82 -21.73 6.96
C HIS A 64 -5.47 -20.38 6.63
N PRO A 65 -5.41 -19.37 7.51
CA PRO A 65 -5.94 -18.05 7.24
C PRO A 65 -5.09 -17.37 6.16
N CYS A 66 -5.68 -17.13 4.98
CA CYS A 66 -4.93 -16.58 3.84
C CYS A 66 -5.69 -15.52 3.05
N PHE A 67 -7.01 -15.46 3.18
CA PHE A 67 -7.82 -14.44 2.53
C PHE A 67 -8.51 -13.60 3.59
N TRP A 68 -8.85 -12.37 3.27
CA TRP A 68 -9.80 -11.62 4.08
C TRP A 68 -10.83 -10.96 3.18
N TRP A 69 -12.04 -10.77 3.70
CA TRP A 69 -13.05 -9.96 3.06
C TRP A 69 -13.08 -8.59 3.72
N TYR A 70 -12.91 -7.54 2.92
CA TYR A 70 -12.94 -6.16 3.38
C TYR A 70 -13.86 -5.36 2.47
N ARG A 71 -14.94 -4.83 3.05
CA ARG A 71 -15.96 -4.01 2.39
C ARG A 71 -16.61 -4.71 1.18
N ASP A 72 -16.01 -4.55 0.02
CA ASP A 72 -16.51 -4.83 -1.33
C ASP A 72 -15.64 -5.84 -2.08
N GLU A 73 -14.55 -6.31 -1.48
CA GLU A 73 -13.57 -7.21 -2.11
C GLU A 73 -13.07 -8.33 -1.17
N ILE A 74 -12.51 -9.38 -1.76
CA ILE A 74 -11.70 -10.37 -1.05
C ILE A 74 -10.25 -10.18 -1.47
N ARG A 75 -9.31 -10.10 -0.52
CA ARG A 75 -7.89 -9.84 -0.80
C ARG A 75 -6.98 -10.92 -0.22
N CYS A 76 -5.85 -11.13 -0.88
CA CYS A 76 -4.75 -11.99 -0.43
C CYS A 76 -3.42 -11.27 -0.68
N SER A 77 -2.56 -11.20 0.34
CA SER A 77 -1.25 -10.57 0.23
C SER A 77 -0.14 -11.59 0.01
N GLY A 78 0.69 -11.37 -1.01
CA GLY A 78 1.78 -12.26 -1.40
C GLY A 78 1.33 -13.70 -1.66
N PRO A 79 0.29 -13.95 -2.48
CA PRO A 79 -0.19 -15.31 -2.71
C PRO A 79 0.87 -16.16 -3.39
N ASN A 80 0.99 -17.42 -2.98
CA ASN A 80 1.71 -18.43 -3.76
C ASN A 80 0.83 -18.97 -4.92
N ASP A 81 1.42 -19.76 -5.82
CA ASP A 81 0.72 -20.33 -6.99
C ASP A 81 -0.59 -21.06 -6.63
N ALA A 82 -0.60 -21.79 -5.51
CA ALA A 82 -1.77 -22.53 -5.06
C ALA A 82 -2.88 -21.59 -4.55
N GLN A 83 -2.51 -20.55 -3.79
CA GLN A 83 -3.43 -19.52 -3.32
C GLN A 83 -3.98 -18.69 -4.48
N GLN A 84 -3.13 -18.33 -5.45
CA GLN A 84 -3.55 -17.66 -6.68
C GLN A 84 -4.56 -18.49 -7.45
N LEU A 85 -4.29 -19.79 -7.66
CA LEU A 85 -5.25 -20.69 -8.28
C LEU A 85 -6.58 -20.72 -7.50
N LYS A 86 -6.54 -20.80 -6.17
CA LYS A 86 -7.75 -20.79 -5.35
C LYS A 86 -8.53 -19.48 -5.48
N LEU A 87 -7.85 -18.33 -5.49
CA LEU A 87 -8.48 -17.03 -5.70
C LEU A 87 -9.20 -16.94 -7.05
N THR A 88 -8.61 -17.47 -8.14
CA THR A 88 -9.29 -17.49 -9.44
C THR A 88 -10.52 -18.40 -9.44
N GLN A 89 -10.50 -19.51 -8.71
CA GLN A 89 -11.68 -20.38 -8.53
C GLN A 89 -12.78 -19.67 -7.73
N MET A 90 -12.42 -19.00 -6.63
CA MET A 90 -13.34 -18.19 -5.83
C MET A 90 -13.95 -17.06 -6.67
N ALA A 91 -13.13 -16.35 -7.45
CA ALA A 91 -13.59 -15.32 -8.38
C ALA A 91 -14.61 -15.87 -9.37
N ARG A 92 -14.34 -17.03 -9.97
CA ARG A 92 -15.27 -17.70 -10.88
C ARG A 92 -16.60 -18.05 -10.21
N ALA A 93 -16.56 -18.58 -8.98
CA ALA A 93 -17.77 -18.91 -8.22
C ALA A 93 -18.62 -17.67 -7.91
N LEU A 94 -17.97 -16.55 -7.62
CA LEU A 94 -18.61 -15.25 -7.36
C LEU A 94 -19.03 -14.48 -8.63
N LYS A 95 -18.73 -15.01 -9.82
CA LYS A 95 -18.84 -14.29 -11.11
C LYS A 95 -18.09 -12.95 -11.09
N ALA A 96 -16.89 -12.98 -10.54
CA ALA A 96 -15.98 -11.86 -10.32
C ALA A 96 -14.65 -12.08 -11.07
N PHE A 97 -13.73 -11.12 -10.95
CA PHE A 97 -12.38 -11.14 -11.50
C PHE A 97 -11.36 -11.26 -10.37
N ALA A 98 -10.25 -11.96 -10.61
CA ALA A 98 -9.05 -11.87 -9.77
C ALA A 98 -8.08 -10.88 -10.42
N VAL A 99 -7.79 -9.78 -9.74
CA VAL A 99 -7.07 -8.61 -10.26
C VAL A 99 -5.87 -8.31 -9.37
N GLY A 100 -4.68 -8.11 -9.96
CA GLY A 100 -3.50 -7.65 -9.22
C GLY A 100 -3.50 -6.13 -8.97
N ASP A 101 -2.63 -5.66 -8.09
CA ASP A 101 -2.47 -4.22 -7.78
C ASP A 101 -2.31 -3.35 -9.04
N ASP A 102 -1.56 -3.86 -10.03
CA ASP A 102 -1.28 -3.19 -11.32
C ASP A 102 -2.41 -3.36 -12.36
N GLY A 103 -3.53 -3.98 -11.99
CA GLY A 103 -4.69 -4.21 -12.88
C GLY A 103 -4.60 -5.46 -13.75
N GLU A 104 -3.62 -6.33 -13.49
CA GLU A 104 -3.44 -7.61 -14.19
C GLU A 104 -4.59 -8.55 -13.88
N ILE A 105 -5.14 -9.22 -14.89
CA ILE A 105 -6.26 -10.16 -14.69
C ILE A 105 -5.73 -11.59 -14.69
N TYR A 106 -6.11 -12.34 -13.67
CA TYR A 106 -5.75 -13.73 -13.44
C TYR A 106 -6.94 -14.63 -13.77
N ASP A 107 -6.76 -15.50 -14.76
CA ASP A 107 -7.78 -16.45 -15.21
C ASP A 107 -7.56 -17.83 -14.57
N ALA A 108 -8.65 -18.58 -14.36
CA ALA A 108 -8.60 -19.92 -13.75
C ALA A 108 -7.94 -20.99 -14.63
N ASP A 109 -7.64 -20.68 -15.90
CA ASP A 109 -7.05 -21.61 -16.86
C ASP A 109 -5.54 -21.82 -16.63
N GLY A 110 -4.94 -21.20 -15.60
CA GLY A 110 -3.52 -21.32 -15.29
C GLY A 110 -2.61 -20.66 -16.34
N GLY A 111 -3.18 -19.91 -17.29
CA GLY A 111 -2.43 -18.97 -18.11
C GLY A 111 -1.84 -17.90 -17.20
N GLY A 112 -0.56 -17.57 -17.40
CA GLY A 112 0.07 -16.46 -16.67
C GLY A 112 -0.75 -15.17 -16.77
N PRO A 113 -0.51 -14.18 -15.88
CA PRO A 113 -1.30 -12.96 -15.80
C PRO A 113 -1.46 -12.33 -17.17
N ARG A 114 -2.72 -12.11 -17.57
CA ARG A 114 -3.01 -11.35 -18.77
C ARG A 114 -3.01 -9.89 -18.38
N GLN A 115 -2.04 -9.15 -18.89
CA GLN A 115 -2.16 -7.69 -18.84
C GLN A 115 -3.44 -7.32 -19.59
N PRO A 116 -4.31 -6.48 -18.99
CA PRO A 116 -5.50 -6.05 -19.68
C PRO A 116 -5.07 -5.47 -21.02
N THR A 117 -5.63 -5.99 -22.11
CA THR A 117 -5.49 -5.37 -23.41
C THR A 117 -6.23 -4.05 -23.32
N ALA A 118 -5.53 -3.01 -22.87
CA ALA A 118 -6.09 -1.69 -22.70
C ALA A 118 -6.74 -1.31 -24.03
N SER A 119 -8.06 -1.12 -24.00
CA SER A 119 -8.78 -0.58 -25.14
C SER A 119 -8.16 0.77 -25.52
N PHE A 120 -8.32 1.21 -26.77
CA PHE A 120 -7.77 2.49 -27.21
C PHE A 120 -8.20 3.66 -26.28
N GLY A 121 -9.41 3.58 -25.72
CA GLY A 121 -9.91 4.52 -24.70
C GLY A 121 -9.22 4.41 -23.34
N GLU A 122 -8.92 3.20 -22.84
CA GLU A 122 -8.18 3.00 -21.58
C GLU A 122 -6.70 3.35 -21.71
N ARG A 123 -6.10 3.19 -22.90
CA ARG A 123 -4.74 3.70 -23.18
C ARG A 123 -4.69 5.22 -23.14
N VAL A 124 -5.73 5.88 -23.64
CA VAL A 124 -5.88 7.33 -23.56
C VAL A 124 -6.18 7.78 -22.13
N ALA A 125 -7.00 7.05 -21.37
CA ALA A 125 -7.26 7.35 -19.96
C ALA A 125 -6.03 7.14 -19.05
N GLY A 126 -5.24 6.08 -19.27
CA GLY A 126 -3.95 5.85 -18.61
C GLY A 126 -2.87 6.86 -19.02
N TRP A 127 -2.90 7.32 -20.28
CA TRP A 127 -2.11 8.45 -20.76
C TRP A 127 -2.56 9.77 -20.10
N PHE A 128 -3.87 10.01 -19.93
CA PHE A 128 -4.41 11.14 -19.18
C PHE A 128 -4.13 11.06 -17.67
N ALA A 129 -4.05 9.87 -17.08
CA ALA A 129 -3.64 9.67 -15.69
C ALA A 129 -2.13 9.91 -15.49
N ARG A 130 -1.30 9.62 -16.51
CA ARG A 130 0.12 10.02 -16.57
C ARG A 130 0.35 11.50 -16.94
N LEU A 131 -0.64 12.14 -17.58
CA LEU A 131 -0.65 13.59 -17.88
C LEU A 131 -1.34 14.44 -16.83
N ARG A 132 -2.09 13.85 -15.89
CA ARG A 132 -2.30 14.53 -14.61
C ARG A 132 -0.90 14.80 -14.11
N PRO A 133 -0.51 16.07 -13.89
CA PRO A 133 0.68 16.33 -13.11
C PRO A 133 0.51 15.44 -11.88
N GLN A 134 1.50 14.59 -11.57
CA GLN A 134 1.64 14.21 -10.17
C GLN A 134 1.54 15.55 -9.46
N HIS A 135 0.47 15.77 -8.71
CA HIS A 135 0.40 16.91 -7.83
C HIS A 135 1.57 16.62 -6.91
N GLN A 136 2.74 17.15 -7.29
CA GLN A 136 3.91 17.25 -6.47
C GLN A 136 3.30 18.03 -5.32
N ARG A 137 2.94 17.31 -4.25
CA ARG A 137 2.47 17.96 -3.04
C ARG A 137 3.69 18.77 -2.67
N VAL A 138 3.66 20.04 -3.03
CA VAL A 138 4.65 21.00 -2.59
C VAL A 138 4.35 21.09 -1.11
N ILE A 139 4.96 20.18 -0.35
CA ILE A 139 4.97 20.25 1.09
C ILE A 139 5.72 21.54 1.34
N ALA A 140 4.98 22.58 1.74
CA ALA A 140 5.58 23.83 2.12
C ALA A 140 6.46 23.52 3.34
N HIS A 141 7.77 23.47 3.13
CA HIS A 141 8.71 23.33 4.22
C HIS A 141 8.79 24.67 4.93
N GLU A 142 8.57 24.68 6.24
CA GLU A 142 8.98 25.82 7.05
C GLU A 142 10.49 26.03 6.88
N PRO A 143 10.97 27.28 6.80
CA PRO A 143 12.40 27.54 6.69
C PRO A 143 13.12 26.95 7.90
N LEU A 144 14.11 26.09 7.65
CA LEU A 144 14.92 25.50 8.71
C LEU A 144 15.69 26.60 9.46
N PRO A 145 15.85 26.49 10.79
CA PRO A 145 16.58 27.48 11.60
C PRO A 145 18.11 27.39 11.45
N PHE A 146 18.60 26.57 10.51
CA PHE A 146 20.01 26.34 10.22
C PHE A 146 20.22 26.08 8.72
N GLY A 147 21.43 26.34 8.24
CA GLY A 147 21.87 26.08 6.86
C GLY A 147 23.02 25.06 6.78
N VAL A 148 23.46 24.78 5.55
CA VAL A 148 24.65 23.95 5.30
C VAL A 148 25.88 24.63 5.92
N GLY A 149 26.67 23.87 6.67
CA GLY A 149 27.84 24.31 7.42
C GLY A 149 27.56 24.71 8.86
N ASP A 150 26.30 24.86 9.27
CA ASP A 150 25.96 25.16 10.67
C ASP A 150 26.09 23.91 11.55
N ARG A 151 26.38 24.15 12.83
CA ARG A 151 26.36 23.12 13.87
C ARG A 151 24.95 22.93 14.40
N VAL A 152 24.54 21.68 14.48
CA VAL A 152 23.23 21.28 14.98
C VAL A 152 23.39 20.20 16.04
N ARG A 153 22.43 20.12 16.96
CA ARG A 153 22.37 19.09 17.99
C ARG A 153 21.19 18.17 17.72
N ASP A 154 21.43 16.87 17.78
CA ASP A 154 20.38 15.86 17.65
C ASP A 154 19.62 15.64 18.97
N PRO A 155 18.48 14.91 18.96
CA PRO A 155 17.71 14.63 20.18
C PRO A 155 18.47 13.85 21.27
N TRP A 156 19.60 13.22 20.94
CA TRP A 156 20.44 12.49 21.88
C TRP A 156 21.58 13.36 22.44
N GLY A 157 21.64 14.63 22.03
CA GLY A 157 22.64 15.59 22.50
C GLY A 157 23.95 15.57 21.71
N ASN A 158 24.07 14.78 20.65
CA ASN A 158 25.27 14.78 19.82
C ASN A 158 25.26 15.97 18.86
N GLU A 159 26.43 16.57 18.66
CA GLU A 159 26.59 17.68 17.73
C GLU A 159 27.09 17.20 16.37
N HIS A 160 26.51 17.75 15.32
CA HIS A 160 26.83 17.44 13.94
C HIS A 160 26.95 18.70 13.11
N THR A 161 27.66 18.62 11.99
CA THR A 161 27.70 19.69 10.98
C THR A 161 26.73 19.34 9.85
N VAL A 162 25.86 20.28 9.46
CA VAL A 162 24.97 20.08 8.31
C VAL A 162 25.80 20.10 7.02
N ILE A 163 25.77 19.01 6.25
CA ILE A 163 26.56 18.87 5.01
C ILE A 163 25.73 19.06 3.74
N SER A 164 24.42 18.78 3.77
CA SER A 164 23.53 19.06 2.65
C SER A 164 22.06 19.14 3.09
N ILE A 165 21.28 19.97 2.41
CA ILE A 165 19.81 20.05 2.56
C ILE A 165 19.21 19.90 1.16
N ASP A 166 18.38 18.88 0.95
CA ASP A 166 17.66 18.66 -0.30
C ASP A 166 16.15 18.59 -0.03
N PRO A 167 15.41 19.71 -0.23
CA PRO A 167 13.97 19.75 -0.06
C PRO A 167 13.18 18.88 -1.04
N LYS A 168 13.78 18.46 -2.16
CA LYS A 168 13.10 17.69 -3.21
C LYS A 168 13.30 16.18 -3.07
N ALA A 169 14.19 15.76 -2.17
CA ALA A 169 14.44 14.34 -1.90
C ALA A 169 13.23 13.64 -1.26
N ALA A 170 13.25 12.30 -1.30
CA ALA A 170 12.29 11.42 -0.64
C ALA A 170 10.82 11.78 -0.91
N HIS A 171 10.45 11.88 -2.19
CA HIS A 171 9.08 12.22 -2.63
C HIS A 171 8.55 13.56 -2.08
N GLY A 172 9.44 14.54 -1.86
CA GLY A 172 9.08 15.86 -1.34
C GLY A 172 9.04 15.95 0.19
N MET A 173 9.44 14.90 0.92
CA MET A 173 9.62 15.00 2.38
C MET A 173 10.87 15.79 2.78
N GLY A 174 11.81 15.95 1.84
CA GLY A 174 13.08 16.64 2.06
C GLY A 174 14.04 15.84 2.94
N VAL A 175 15.35 16.00 2.71
CA VAL A 175 16.41 15.31 3.48
C VAL A 175 17.45 16.32 3.96
N VAL A 176 17.78 16.27 5.25
CA VAL A 176 18.94 16.93 5.85
C VAL A 176 20.01 15.87 6.08
N ARG A 177 21.22 16.09 5.58
CA ARG A 177 22.37 15.25 5.91
C ARG A 177 23.28 15.99 6.88
N THR A 178 23.71 15.27 7.91
CA THR A 178 24.63 15.77 8.92
C THR A 178 25.84 14.85 9.02
N ARG A 179 26.98 15.39 9.46
CA ARG A 179 28.19 14.63 9.74
C ARG A 179 28.67 14.92 11.16
N GLY A 180 28.86 13.87 11.96
CA GLY A 180 29.42 13.95 13.30
C GLY A 180 30.92 14.26 13.27
N ASP A 181 31.48 14.60 14.43
CA ASP A 181 32.93 14.86 14.58
C ASP A 181 33.79 13.60 14.40
N ASP A 182 33.18 12.42 14.54
CA ASP A 182 33.77 11.12 14.25
C ASP A 182 33.77 10.77 12.74
N GLY A 183 33.16 11.62 11.92
CA GLY A 183 33.02 11.42 10.47
C GLY A 183 31.78 10.61 10.06
N THR A 184 30.96 10.14 11.00
CA THR A 184 29.74 9.39 10.71
C THR A 184 28.70 10.30 10.06
N GLU A 185 28.04 9.83 9.00
CA GLU A 185 26.99 10.57 8.31
C GLU A 185 25.59 10.05 8.64
N HIS A 186 24.66 10.97 8.86
CA HIS A 186 23.26 10.67 9.08
C HIS A 186 22.39 11.41 8.04
N ALA A 187 21.31 10.77 7.62
CA ALA A 187 20.28 11.36 6.78
C ALA A 187 18.94 11.36 7.52
N LEU A 188 18.37 12.54 7.71
CA LEU A 188 17.15 12.78 8.48
C LEU A 188 16.11 13.44 7.56
N ALA A 189 14.83 13.08 7.73
CA ALA A 189 13.75 13.72 6.99
C ALA A 189 13.54 15.17 7.47
N MET A 190 13.39 16.14 6.56
CA MET A 190 13.21 17.56 6.90
C MET A 190 11.97 17.83 7.76
N ILE A 191 10.97 16.96 7.72
CA ILE A 191 9.73 17.11 8.50
C ILE A 191 9.82 16.50 9.91
N ALA A 192 10.87 15.74 10.22
CA ALA A 192 10.98 14.96 11.46
C ALA A 192 12.42 14.87 11.99
N HIS A 193 13.24 15.90 11.75
CA HIS A 193 14.68 15.83 12.03
C HIS A 193 15.03 16.01 13.52
N GLY A 194 14.23 16.76 14.30
CA GLY A 194 14.49 17.00 15.73
C GLY A 194 15.84 17.67 16.03
N LEU A 195 16.41 18.38 15.04
CA LEU A 195 17.71 19.04 15.16
C LEU A 195 17.52 20.47 15.67
N GLU A 196 18.37 20.87 16.61
CA GLU A 196 18.40 22.23 17.16
C GLU A 196 19.68 22.95 16.71
N SER A 197 19.58 24.24 16.38
CA SER A 197 20.74 25.06 16.00
C SER A 197 21.63 25.31 17.21
N VAL A 198 22.94 25.05 17.09
CA VAL A 198 23.92 25.37 18.12
C VAL A 198 24.50 26.75 17.82
N ALA A 199 24.43 27.67 18.79
CA ALA A 199 24.93 29.03 18.63
C ALA A 199 26.39 29.04 18.14
N LYS A 200 26.68 29.83 17.09
CA LYS A 200 28.05 30.05 16.63
C LYS A 200 28.84 30.69 17.77
N ARG A 201 29.86 29.98 18.25
CA ARG A 201 30.86 30.53 19.19
C ARG A 201 31.78 31.50 18.47
#